data_AF-A0A154PKB0-F1
#
_entry.id   AF-A0A154PKB0-F1
#
_cell.length_a   1.000
_cell.length_b   1.000
_cell.length_c   1.000
_cell.angle_alpha   90.00
_cell.angle_beta   90.00
_cell.angle_gamma   90.00
#
_symmetry.space_group_name_H-M   'P 1'
#
loop_
_entity.id
_entity.type
_entity.pdbx_description
1 polymer ?
#
loop_
_entity_poly.entity_id
_entity_poly.type
_entity_poly.pdbx_seq_one_letter_code
_entity_poly.pdbx_strand_id
1 'polypeptide(L)'
;MAGVERNCTSQLSPQERSVILAMLEEYTNALVIYHNTLEKPAKDVNDIAECILFDTEYVRYTNAPDDIARIEELKGQAVSAKLHEDSLYLQKIMEDLKDEVREKGTFEVLTKEVERLIAQEKEEETLRLETERLEKLAAELKKTIAEEKIANEEEKKRILNALAEEKRDIEKLKLIADAELDYVTAWEAARYEQNAARADMEIEKLEKILNECRTREKNEERVHNQRTMFLTRDIKSFEEKTREWEERYVREKEMHEKKIRQLRIEIAARRKELEELTEEYHHKQEFIDTCLTEKEALRKETEQKERERSGAIRIQAWWRGVMVRRKLGPYRPEEKKKRRAKTKK
;
A
#
# COMPACT_ATOMS: atom_id res chain seq x y z
N MET A 1 37.22 27.63 92.39
CA MET A 1 38.06 27.04 93.46
C MET A 1 38.61 28.16 94.30
N ALA A 2 38.46 28.05 95.63
CA ALA A 2 38.92 28.94 96.70
C ALA A 2 38.42 30.40 96.58
N GLY A 3 37.37 30.83 97.30
CA GLY A 3 37.24 30.75 98.75
C GLY A 3 37.92 31.96 99.37
N VAL A 4 37.26 33.12 99.32
CA VAL A 4 37.69 34.34 100.03
C VAL A 4 36.49 34.87 100.79
N GLU A 5 36.34 34.35 102.01
CA GLU A 5 35.58 34.97 103.07
C GLU A 5 36.23 36.33 103.40
N ARG A 6 35.44 37.40 103.38
CA ARG A 6 35.76 38.66 104.07
C ARG A 6 34.50 39.17 104.76
N ASN A 7 34.20 38.60 105.92
CA ASN A 7 33.37 39.26 106.92
C ASN A 7 34.23 40.32 107.61
N CYS A 8 34.20 41.56 107.11
CA CYS A 8 34.63 42.72 107.88
C CYS A 8 33.38 43.37 108.47
N THR A 9 33.00 42.97 109.69
CA THR A 9 32.11 43.76 110.54
C THR A 9 32.87 45.01 110.98
N SER A 10 32.77 46.07 110.19
CA SER A 10 33.36 47.38 110.46
C SER A 10 32.57 48.07 111.57
N GLN A 11 32.87 47.76 112.84
CA GLN A 11 32.33 48.57 113.94
C GLN A 11 33.07 49.91 113.96
N LEU A 12 32.33 50.98 113.67
CA LEU A 12 32.84 52.34 113.71
C LEU A 12 33.33 52.72 115.11
N SER A 13 34.46 53.41 115.18
CA SER A 13 35.00 54.02 116.41
C SER A 13 34.03 55.08 116.96
N PRO A 14 33.94 55.31 118.29
CA PRO A 14 33.03 56.29 118.88
C PRO A 14 33.16 57.72 118.32
N GLN A 15 34.37 58.11 117.88
CA GLN A 15 34.62 59.41 117.25
C GLN A 15 34.09 59.46 115.80
N GLU A 16 34.18 58.34 115.08
CA GLU A 16 33.70 58.21 113.70
C GLU A 16 32.16 58.20 113.67
N ARG A 17 31.50 57.58 114.66
CA ARG A 17 30.02 57.59 114.80
C ARG A 17 29.45 59.00 114.97
N SER A 18 30.09 59.83 115.79
CA SER A 18 29.64 61.21 116.03
C SER A 18 29.75 62.07 114.76
N VAL A 19 30.84 61.92 114.01
CA VAL A 19 31.07 62.65 112.75
C VAL A 19 30.09 62.17 111.65
N ILE A 20 29.87 60.86 111.55
CA ILE A 20 28.98 60.28 110.53
C ILE A 20 27.51 60.61 110.84
N LEU A 21 27.10 60.62 112.11
CA LEU A 21 25.75 61.03 112.49
C LEU A 21 25.51 62.51 112.19
N ALA A 22 26.48 63.41 112.46
CA ALA A 22 26.36 64.82 112.11
C ALA A 22 26.23 65.02 110.58
N MET A 23 27.01 64.28 109.80
CA MET A 23 26.92 64.29 108.33
C MET A 23 25.59 63.73 107.83
N LEU A 24 25.10 62.62 108.39
CA LEU A 24 23.81 62.04 108.04
C LEU A 24 22.64 62.95 108.43
N GLU A 25 22.74 63.70 109.53
CA GLU A 25 21.77 64.72 109.93
C GLU A 25 21.74 65.88 108.91
N GLU A 26 22.91 66.35 108.46
CA GLU A 26 23.01 67.37 107.41
C GLU A 26 22.47 66.88 106.06
N TYR A 27 22.77 65.64 105.65
CA TYR A 27 22.24 65.07 104.41
C TYR A 27 20.73 64.79 104.49
N THR A 28 20.21 64.37 105.65
CA THR A 28 18.77 64.17 105.85
C THR A 28 18.04 65.51 105.80
N ASN A 29 18.61 66.55 106.41
CA ASN A 29 18.09 67.91 106.33
C ASN A 29 18.17 68.48 104.90
N ALA A 30 19.26 68.22 104.17
CA ALA A 30 19.41 68.60 102.78
C ALA A 30 18.43 67.87 101.85
N LEU A 31 18.14 66.59 102.09
CA LEU A 31 17.13 65.84 101.34
C LEU A 31 15.71 66.30 101.66
N VAL A 32 15.41 66.66 102.91
CA VAL A 32 14.12 67.29 103.28
C VAL A 32 13.95 68.62 102.56
N ILE A 33 15.01 69.42 102.44
CA ILE A 33 14.99 70.67 101.65
C ILE A 33 14.76 70.37 100.17
N TYR A 34 15.48 69.39 99.61
CA TYR A 34 15.35 68.98 98.21
C TYR A 34 13.94 68.44 97.89
N HIS A 35 13.37 67.66 98.80
CA HIS A 35 12.00 67.14 98.73
C HIS A 35 10.95 68.26 98.76
N ASN A 36 11.16 69.31 99.57
CA ASN A 36 10.27 70.46 99.65
C ASN A 36 10.34 71.40 98.44
N THR A 37 11.40 71.32 97.64
CA THR A 37 11.56 72.09 96.38
C THR A 37 11.03 71.38 95.13
N LEU A 38 10.66 70.10 95.23
CA LEU A 38 10.00 69.37 94.17
C LEU A 38 8.50 69.67 94.22
N GLU A 39 7.92 70.17 93.12
CA GLU A 39 6.46 70.36 93.02
C GLU A 39 5.76 69.01 93.20
N LYS A 40 4.81 68.95 94.13
CA LYS A 40 3.99 67.75 94.34
C LYS A 40 3.29 67.39 93.03
N PRO A 41 3.44 66.17 92.52
CA PRO A 41 2.70 65.75 91.34
C PRO A 41 1.20 65.83 91.64
N ALA A 42 0.43 66.34 90.69
CA ALA A 42 -1.02 66.32 90.77
C ALA A 42 -1.49 64.86 90.93
N LYS A 43 -2.45 64.65 91.83
CA LYS A 43 -2.85 63.35 92.43
C LYS A 43 -3.44 62.30 91.48
N ASP A 44 -3.35 62.46 90.16
CA ASP A 44 -4.19 61.72 89.20
C ASP A 44 -3.40 61.01 88.08
N VAL A 45 -2.21 60.47 88.38
CA VAL A 45 -1.33 59.89 87.33
C VAL A 45 -0.85 58.46 87.63
N ASN A 46 -1.29 57.83 88.73
CA ASN A 46 -0.85 56.46 89.04
C ASN A 46 -1.28 55.40 88.00
N ASP A 47 -2.35 55.63 87.24
CA ASP A 47 -2.87 54.64 86.29
C ASP A 47 -2.31 54.76 84.85
N ILE A 48 -1.45 55.74 84.55
CA ILE A 48 -0.95 55.98 83.17
C ILE A 48 0.56 55.69 83.03
N ALA A 49 1.31 55.67 84.13
CA ALA A 49 2.77 55.51 84.09
C ALA A 49 3.24 54.11 83.60
N GLU A 50 2.46 53.06 83.81
CA GLU A 50 2.80 51.70 83.32
C GLU A 50 2.54 51.50 81.82
N CYS A 51 1.69 52.33 81.18
CA CYS A 51 1.34 52.12 79.77
C CYS A 51 2.37 52.69 78.77
N ILE A 52 3.25 53.59 79.17
CA ILE A 52 4.05 54.39 78.20
C ILE A 52 5.42 53.77 77.88
N LEU A 53 5.86 52.73 78.59
CA LEU A 53 7.16 52.09 78.32
C LEU A 53 7.13 51.01 77.22
N PHE A 54 5.96 50.57 76.75
CA PHE A 54 5.88 49.46 75.78
C PHE A 54 5.58 49.84 74.32
N ASP A 55 5.02 51.01 74.02
CA ASP A 55 4.56 51.32 72.65
C ASP A 55 5.38 52.40 71.94
N THR A 56 6.71 52.24 71.90
CA THR A 56 7.57 53.11 71.08
C THR A 56 7.51 52.77 69.57
N GLU A 57 6.85 51.68 69.16
CA GLU A 57 6.75 51.29 67.74
C GLU A 57 5.41 51.67 67.06
N TYR A 58 4.34 52.00 67.79
CA TYR A 58 3.03 52.27 67.18
C TYR A 58 2.84 53.71 66.67
N VAL A 59 3.70 54.66 67.04
CA VAL A 59 3.52 56.09 66.74
C VAL A 59 4.09 56.52 65.37
N ARG A 60 4.68 55.62 64.58
CA ARG A 60 5.22 55.98 63.25
C ARG A 60 4.17 56.36 62.19
N TYR A 61 2.86 56.31 62.49
CA TYR A 61 1.79 56.59 61.53
C TYR A 61 0.84 57.76 61.85
N THR A 62 1.09 58.57 62.89
CA THR A 62 0.27 59.76 63.16
C THR A 62 1.14 61.03 63.20
N ASN A 63 1.24 61.70 62.06
CA ASN A 63 1.94 62.99 61.89
C ASN A 63 1.13 64.19 62.44
N ALA A 64 0.52 64.05 63.63
CA ALA A 64 -0.19 65.15 64.29
C ALA A 64 0.75 65.84 65.31
N PRO A 65 1.06 67.14 65.16
CA PRO A 65 1.96 67.86 66.07
C PRO A 65 1.47 67.92 67.53
N ASP A 66 0.16 67.84 67.74
CA ASP A 66 -0.50 67.98 69.04
C ASP A 66 -0.30 66.74 69.94
N ASP A 67 -0.14 65.56 69.35
CA ASP A 67 0.07 64.31 70.08
C ASP A 67 1.53 64.16 70.57
N ILE A 68 2.50 64.70 69.82
CA ILE A 68 3.91 64.70 70.21
C ILE A 68 4.14 65.60 71.44
N ALA A 69 3.50 66.78 71.47
CA ALA A 69 3.58 67.70 72.61
C ALA A 69 2.97 67.11 73.90
N ARG A 70 1.83 66.41 73.79
CA ARG A 70 1.21 65.69 74.91
C ARG A 70 2.07 64.55 75.43
N ILE A 71 2.74 63.80 74.55
CA ILE A 71 3.65 62.71 74.94
C ILE A 71 4.88 63.26 75.66
N GLU A 72 5.43 64.39 75.22
CA GLU A 72 6.55 65.05 75.90
C GLU A 72 6.15 65.61 77.28
N GLU A 73 4.95 66.20 77.41
CA GLU A 73 4.42 66.71 78.68
C GLU A 73 4.15 65.58 79.69
N LEU A 74 3.58 64.46 79.24
CA LEU A 74 3.36 63.26 80.08
C LEU A 74 4.67 62.59 80.49
N LYS A 75 5.69 62.56 79.61
CA LYS A 75 7.04 62.10 79.98
C LYS A 75 7.66 63.01 81.04
N GLY A 76 7.49 64.32 80.93
CA GLY A 76 7.96 65.28 81.94
C GLY A 76 7.30 65.06 83.31
N GLN A 77 6.00 64.79 83.33
CA GLN A 77 5.26 64.49 84.57
C GLN A 77 5.67 63.15 85.21
N ALA A 78 5.86 62.10 84.41
CA ALA A 78 6.31 60.79 84.91
C ALA A 78 7.72 60.83 85.51
N VAL A 79 8.63 61.61 84.91
CA VAL A 79 9.99 61.82 85.44
C VAL A 79 9.94 62.55 86.79
N SER A 80 9.09 63.57 86.93
CA SER A 80 8.91 64.31 88.20
C SER A 80 8.32 63.41 89.30
N ALA A 81 7.33 62.58 88.97
CA ALA A 81 6.73 61.63 89.91
C ALA A 81 7.72 60.56 90.40
N LYS A 82 8.50 59.98 89.49
CA LYS A 82 9.57 59.03 89.86
C LYS A 82 10.62 59.69 90.76
N LEU A 83 11.04 60.92 90.45
CA LEU A 83 12.01 61.66 91.27
C LEU A 83 11.48 61.96 92.69
N HIS A 84 10.17 62.17 92.81
CA HIS A 84 9.49 62.38 94.10
C HIS A 84 9.44 61.09 94.94
N GLU A 85 9.14 59.95 94.31
CA GLU A 85 9.15 58.63 94.96
C GLU A 85 10.56 58.20 95.38
N ASP A 86 11.55 58.37 94.50
CA ASP A 86 12.96 58.09 94.78
C ASP A 86 13.47 58.97 95.95
N SER A 87 13.03 60.23 96.03
CA SER A 87 13.36 61.15 97.12
C SER A 87 12.79 60.70 98.47
N LEU A 88 11.54 60.21 98.52
CA LEU A 88 10.94 59.64 99.74
C LEU A 88 11.63 58.33 100.14
N TYR A 89 12.02 57.54 99.15
CA TYR A 89 12.72 56.28 99.35
C TYR A 89 14.11 56.50 99.97
N LEU A 90 14.90 57.43 99.43
CA LEU A 90 16.20 57.86 99.95
C LEU A 90 16.09 58.44 101.37
N GLN A 91 15.06 59.25 101.64
CA GLN A 91 14.81 59.79 102.97
C GLN A 91 14.57 58.68 103.99
N LYS A 92 13.76 57.67 103.64
CA LYS A 92 13.48 56.52 104.49
C LYS A 92 14.74 55.68 104.78
N ILE A 93 15.54 55.40 103.75
CA ILE A 93 16.82 54.67 103.91
C ILE A 93 17.79 55.44 104.82
N MET A 94 17.83 56.77 104.69
CA MET A 94 18.70 57.60 105.51
C MET A 94 18.24 57.74 106.96
N GLU A 95 16.92 57.74 107.20
CA GLU A 95 16.34 57.65 108.55
C GLU A 95 16.67 56.29 109.20
N ASP A 96 16.47 55.19 108.46
CA ASP A 96 16.78 53.82 108.91
C ASP A 96 18.30 53.63 109.17
N LEU A 97 19.16 54.26 108.35
CA LEU A 97 20.62 54.27 108.53
C LEU A 97 21.05 55.10 109.73
N LYS A 98 20.40 56.24 109.98
CA LYS A 98 20.65 57.09 111.15
C LYS A 98 20.34 56.33 112.44
N ASP A 99 19.24 55.58 112.47
CA ASP A 99 18.86 54.73 113.59
C ASP A 99 19.83 53.54 113.76
N GLU A 100 20.25 52.90 112.67
CA GLU A 100 21.22 51.79 112.71
C GLU A 100 22.61 52.22 113.22
N VAL A 101 23.12 53.36 112.75
CA VAL A 101 24.42 53.91 113.19
C VAL A 101 24.37 54.38 114.66
N ARG A 102 23.20 54.88 115.11
CA ARG A 102 22.96 55.30 116.50
C ARG A 102 22.89 54.11 117.47
N GLU A 103 22.26 53.00 117.07
CA GLU A 103 22.05 51.84 117.94
C GLU A 103 23.16 50.79 117.87
N LYS A 104 23.62 50.44 116.67
CA LYS A 104 24.48 49.27 116.41
C LYS A 104 25.84 49.66 115.83
N GLY A 105 25.93 50.83 115.20
CA GLY A 105 27.17 51.35 114.61
C GLY A 105 27.62 50.56 113.38
N THR A 106 26.67 49.98 112.66
CA THR A 106 26.84 49.18 111.45
C THR A 106 26.13 49.84 110.26
N PHE A 107 26.44 49.38 109.05
CA PHE A 107 25.86 49.88 107.79
C PHE A 107 25.10 48.78 107.03
N GLU A 108 24.49 47.82 107.73
CA GLU A 108 23.85 46.66 107.11
C GLU A 108 22.59 47.04 106.32
N VAL A 109 21.82 48.05 106.75
CA VAL A 109 20.64 48.56 106.03
C VAL A 109 21.07 49.10 104.67
N LEU A 110 22.10 49.95 104.63
CA LEU A 110 22.64 50.46 103.38
C LEU A 110 23.29 49.34 102.54
N THR A 111 23.96 48.37 103.17
CA THR A 111 24.61 47.26 102.44
C THR A 111 23.59 46.33 101.78
N LYS A 112 22.54 45.92 102.49
CA LYS A 112 21.44 45.09 101.94
C LYS A 112 20.67 45.81 100.85
N GLU A 113 20.48 47.12 101.02
CA GLU A 113 19.77 47.95 100.05
C GLU A 113 20.59 48.17 98.78
N VAL A 114 21.90 48.40 98.92
CA VAL A 114 22.84 48.43 97.79
C VAL A 114 22.92 47.06 97.11
N GLU A 115 22.96 45.95 97.85
CA GLU A 115 22.92 44.60 97.27
C GLU A 115 21.62 44.32 96.52
N ARG A 116 20.47 44.79 97.03
CA ARG A 116 19.17 44.69 96.38
C ARG A 116 19.12 45.50 95.09
N LEU A 117 19.62 46.75 95.10
CA LEU A 117 19.74 47.59 93.90
C LEU A 117 20.70 46.96 92.87
N ILE A 118 21.83 46.41 93.30
CA ILE A 118 22.77 45.70 92.41
C ILE A 118 22.13 44.43 91.81
N ALA A 119 21.30 43.71 92.57
CA ALA A 119 20.59 42.53 92.07
C ALA A 119 19.50 42.91 91.06
N GLN A 120 18.72 43.94 91.34
CA GLN A 120 17.72 44.49 90.42
C GLN A 120 18.36 45.04 89.15
N GLU A 121 19.46 45.80 89.27
CA GLU A 121 20.21 46.33 88.12
C GLU A 121 20.74 45.21 87.23
N LYS A 122 21.26 44.11 87.81
CA LYS A 122 21.66 42.92 87.04
C LYS A 122 20.50 42.23 86.35
N GLU A 123 19.35 42.10 87.03
CA GLU A 123 18.15 41.49 86.44
C GLU A 123 17.61 42.35 85.29
N GLU A 124 17.53 43.67 85.47
CA GLU A 124 17.18 44.62 84.41
C GLU A 124 18.17 44.58 83.24
N GLU A 125 19.48 44.46 83.52
CA GLU A 125 20.51 44.33 82.48
C GLU A 125 20.34 43.02 81.70
N THR A 126 20.04 41.89 82.38
CA THR A 126 19.76 40.62 81.67
C THR A 126 18.49 40.68 80.83
N LEU A 127 17.43 41.33 81.33
CA LEU A 127 16.20 41.53 80.58
C LEU A 127 16.43 42.42 79.37
N ARG A 128 17.20 43.52 79.53
CA ARG A 128 17.59 44.41 78.42
C ARG A 128 18.39 43.69 77.34
N LEU A 129 19.35 42.86 77.73
CA LEU A 129 20.13 42.08 76.78
C LEU A 129 19.26 41.07 76.01
N GLU A 130 18.28 40.46 76.68
CA GLU A 130 17.36 39.52 76.05
C GLU A 130 16.35 40.24 75.13
N THR A 131 15.81 41.40 75.51
CA THR A 131 14.98 42.21 74.60
C THR A 131 15.77 42.69 73.39
N GLU A 132 17.00 43.17 73.57
CA GLU A 132 17.86 43.56 72.44
C GLU A 132 18.16 42.36 71.52
N ARG A 133 18.38 41.17 72.09
CA ARG A 133 18.56 39.93 71.32
C ARG A 133 17.29 39.56 70.54
N LEU A 134 16.12 39.64 71.16
CA LEU A 134 14.82 39.36 70.53
C LEU A 134 14.51 40.38 69.43
N GLU A 135 14.84 41.65 69.64
CA GLU A 135 14.69 42.71 68.63
C GLU A 135 15.59 42.45 67.42
N LYS A 136 16.86 42.07 67.64
CA LYS A 136 17.77 41.68 66.55
C LYS A 136 17.22 40.49 65.77
N LEU A 137 16.74 39.46 66.46
CA LEU A 137 16.16 38.27 65.82
C LEU A 137 14.87 38.60 65.07
N ALA A 138 14.01 39.47 65.61
CA ALA A 138 12.81 39.94 64.94
C ALA A 138 13.14 40.77 63.68
N ALA A 139 14.19 41.60 63.73
CA ALA A 139 14.67 42.35 62.56
C ALA A 139 15.22 41.41 61.47
N GLU A 140 15.98 40.39 61.85
CA GLU A 140 16.48 39.36 60.92
C GLU A 140 15.34 38.55 60.30
N LEU A 141 14.34 38.16 61.09
CA LEU A 141 13.14 37.48 60.59
C LEU A 141 12.34 38.39 59.64
N LYS A 142 12.15 39.67 59.98
CA LYS A 142 11.48 40.64 59.09
C LYS A 142 12.24 40.78 57.76
N LYS A 143 13.58 40.83 57.81
CA LYS A 143 14.44 40.90 56.61
C LYS A 143 14.32 39.64 55.75
N THR A 144 14.44 38.46 56.34
CA THR A 144 14.33 37.18 55.61
C THR A 144 12.95 37.01 54.98
N ILE A 145 11.87 37.39 55.67
CA ILE A 145 10.51 37.40 55.10
C ILE A 145 10.41 38.34 53.89
N ALA A 146 11.02 39.52 53.96
CA ALA A 146 10.99 40.47 52.84
C ALA A 146 11.78 39.93 51.63
N GLU A 147 12.95 39.35 51.86
CA GLU A 147 13.78 38.72 50.81
C GLU A 147 13.06 37.53 50.17
N GLU A 148 12.47 36.63 50.98
CA GLU A 148 11.64 35.51 50.49
C GLU A 148 10.45 35.99 49.66
N LYS A 149 9.75 37.06 50.06
CA LYS A 149 8.64 37.63 49.29
C LYS A 149 9.08 38.10 47.92
N ILE A 150 10.21 38.83 47.85
CA ILE A 150 10.78 39.31 46.59
C ILE A 150 11.16 38.11 45.70
N ALA A 151 11.87 37.13 46.25
CA ALA A 151 12.28 35.93 45.51
C ALA A 151 11.07 35.14 44.97
N ASN A 152 10.02 34.99 45.77
CA ASN A 152 8.80 34.31 45.36
C ASN A 152 8.04 35.08 44.27
N GLU A 153 8.02 36.41 44.32
CA GLU A 153 7.43 37.25 43.27
C GLU A 153 8.21 37.20 41.96
N GLU A 154 9.55 37.14 42.03
CA GLU A 154 10.40 36.93 40.87
C GLU A 154 10.16 35.55 40.25
N GLU A 155 10.11 34.49 41.06
CA GLU A 155 9.86 33.14 40.57
C GLU A 155 8.47 33.01 39.95
N LYS A 156 7.45 33.61 40.57
CA LYS A 156 6.11 33.69 39.98
C LYS A 156 6.13 34.37 38.61
N LYS A 157 6.88 35.48 38.46
CA LYS A 157 7.04 36.16 37.15
C LYS A 157 7.75 35.25 36.13
N ARG A 158 8.81 34.53 36.54
CA ARG A 158 9.52 33.59 35.66
C ARG A 158 8.60 32.48 35.17
N ILE A 159 7.85 31.83 36.07
CA ILE A 159 6.91 30.76 35.72
C ILE A 159 5.80 31.30 34.79
N LEU A 160 5.26 32.49 35.06
CA LEU A 160 4.23 33.10 34.20
C LEU A 160 4.77 33.39 32.79
N ASN A 161 6.00 33.88 32.67
CA ASN A 161 6.63 34.13 31.38
C ASN A 161 6.90 32.83 30.62
N ALA A 162 7.43 31.81 31.29
CA ALA A 162 7.65 30.48 30.70
C ALA A 162 6.33 29.85 30.22
N LEU A 163 5.26 29.97 31.01
CA LEU A 163 3.92 29.51 30.61
C LEU A 163 3.39 30.27 29.38
N ALA A 164 3.66 31.56 29.25
CA ALA A 164 3.26 32.36 28.10
C ALA A 164 4.08 32.02 26.84
N GLU A 165 5.35 31.69 26.99
CA GLU A 165 6.20 31.17 25.91
C GLU A 165 5.70 29.81 25.42
N GLU A 166 5.50 28.86 26.33
CA GLU A 166 5.01 27.52 25.99
C GLU A 166 3.66 27.57 25.28
N LYS A 167 2.73 28.44 25.74
CA LYS A 167 1.45 28.66 25.05
C LYS A 167 1.62 29.16 23.62
N ARG A 168 2.51 30.14 23.40
CA ARG A 168 2.80 30.65 22.05
C ARG A 168 3.40 29.56 21.16
N ASP A 169 4.25 28.70 21.71
CA ASP A 169 4.86 27.62 20.94
C ASP A 169 3.84 26.52 20.59
N ILE A 170 2.91 26.19 21.50
CA ILE A 170 1.77 25.32 21.20
C ILE A 170 0.91 25.92 20.07
N GLU A 171 0.62 27.22 20.10
CA GLU A 171 -0.15 27.89 19.05
C GLU A 171 0.58 27.86 17.70
N LYS A 172 1.90 28.11 17.68
CA LYS A 172 2.71 27.97 16.46
C LYS A 172 2.67 26.55 15.91
N LEU A 173 2.85 25.55 16.76
CA LEU A 173 2.82 24.14 16.34
C LEU A 173 1.46 23.74 15.77
N LYS A 174 0.36 24.25 16.34
CA LYS A 174 -0.99 24.05 15.77
C LYS A 174 -1.11 24.65 14.37
N LEU A 175 -0.67 25.90 14.18
CA LEU A 175 -0.70 26.55 12.87
C LEU A 175 0.14 25.80 11.84
N ILE A 176 1.31 25.27 12.24
CA ILE A 176 2.15 24.44 11.37
C ILE A 176 1.41 23.14 11.01
N ALA A 177 0.85 22.44 12.00
CA ALA A 177 0.13 21.18 11.78
C ALA A 177 -1.09 21.37 10.88
N ASP A 178 -1.84 22.46 11.05
CA ASP A 178 -3.00 22.79 10.21
C ASP A 178 -2.56 23.07 8.76
N ALA A 179 -1.47 23.84 8.58
CA ALA A 179 -0.92 24.10 7.25
C ALA A 179 -0.35 22.85 6.57
N GLU A 180 0.30 21.96 7.33
CA GLU A 180 0.76 20.66 6.84
C GLU A 180 -0.40 19.77 6.41
N LEU A 181 -1.50 19.74 7.19
CA LEU A 181 -2.70 18.99 6.85
C LEU A 181 -3.35 19.52 5.56
N ASP A 182 -3.51 20.84 5.43
CA ASP A 182 -4.04 21.47 4.22
C ASP A 182 -3.15 21.15 3.00
N TYR A 183 -1.83 21.18 3.16
CA TYR A 183 -0.91 20.81 2.10
C TYR A 183 -1.04 19.34 1.69
N VAL A 184 -1.05 18.43 2.65
CA VAL A 184 -1.13 16.98 2.38
C VAL A 184 -2.46 16.63 1.73
N THR A 185 -3.57 17.19 2.20
CA THR A 185 -4.90 16.94 1.63
C THR A 185 -5.00 17.47 0.19
N ALA A 186 -4.52 18.68 -0.07
CA ALA A 186 -4.48 19.24 -1.43
C ALA A 186 -3.55 18.44 -2.35
N TRP A 187 -2.38 18.03 -1.85
CA TRP A 187 -1.44 17.20 -2.60
C TRP A 187 -2.02 15.83 -2.95
N GLU A 188 -2.68 15.19 -1.98
CA GLU A 188 -3.33 13.90 -2.17
C GLU A 188 -4.48 14.02 -3.20
N ALA A 189 -5.33 15.04 -3.09
CA ALA A 189 -6.40 15.31 -4.05
C ALA A 189 -5.86 15.49 -5.48
N ALA A 190 -4.86 16.37 -5.66
CA ALA A 190 -4.24 16.60 -6.97
C ALA A 190 -3.59 15.33 -7.54
N ARG A 191 -2.98 14.51 -6.68
CA ARG A 191 -2.40 13.22 -7.07
C ARG A 191 -3.48 12.23 -7.52
N TYR A 192 -4.61 12.16 -6.83
CA TYR A 192 -5.74 11.33 -7.27
C TYR A 192 -6.31 11.80 -8.60
N GLU A 193 -6.54 13.10 -8.77
CA GLU A 193 -7.04 13.67 -10.02
C GLU A 193 -6.10 13.37 -11.20
N GLN A 194 -4.78 13.56 -11.01
CA GLN A 194 -3.79 13.24 -12.03
C GLN A 194 -3.80 11.75 -12.38
N ASN A 195 -3.87 10.87 -11.38
CA ASN A 195 -3.88 9.43 -11.61
C ASN A 195 -5.17 8.98 -12.30
N ALA A 196 -6.32 9.52 -11.91
CA ALA A 196 -7.60 9.27 -12.57
C ALA A 196 -7.55 9.70 -14.04
N ALA A 197 -7.10 10.93 -14.32
CA ALA A 197 -6.97 11.42 -15.69
C ALA A 197 -6.02 10.57 -16.54
N ARG A 198 -4.90 10.09 -15.97
CA ARG A 198 -3.99 9.17 -16.66
C ARG A 198 -4.64 7.82 -16.97
N ALA A 199 -5.41 7.28 -16.03
CA ALA A 199 -6.14 6.03 -16.22
C ALA A 199 -7.20 6.20 -17.32
N ASP A 200 -7.99 7.28 -17.28
CA ASP A 200 -9.01 7.58 -18.28
C ASP A 200 -8.41 7.72 -19.69
N MET A 201 -7.28 8.43 -19.82
CA MET A 201 -6.57 8.54 -21.10
C MET A 201 -6.11 7.18 -21.63
N GLU A 202 -5.66 6.27 -20.77
CA GLU A 202 -5.21 4.95 -21.19
C GLU A 202 -6.41 4.05 -21.57
N ILE A 203 -7.51 4.14 -20.82
CA ILE A 203 -8.77 3.47 -21.17
C ILE A 203 -9.25 3.94 -22.54
N GLU A 204 -9.29 5.25 -22.81
CA GLU A 204 -9.74 5.79 -24.10
C GLU A 204 -8.85 5.31 -25.26
N LYS A 205 -7.52 5.22 -25.06
CA LYS A 205 -6.61 4.65 -26.06
C LYS A 205 -6.93 3.19 -26.34
N LEU A 206 -7.11 2.38 -25.29
CA LEU A 206 -7.43 0.96 -25.43
C LEU A 206 -8.79 0.76 -26.10
N GLU A 207 -9.78 1.59 -25.80
CA GLU A 207 -11.09 1.58 -26.45
C GLU A 207 -11.00 1.90 -27.95
N LYS A 208 -10.18 2.89 -28.33
CA LYS A 208 -9.90 3.20 -29.75
C LYS A 208 -9.29 2.01 -30.46
N ILE A 209 -8.24 1.40 -29.89
CA ILE A 209 -7.59 0.22 -30.45
C ILE A 209 -8.58 -0.95 -30.56
N LEU A 210 -9.40 -1.18 -29.54
CA LEU A 210 -10.42 -2.22 -29.55
C LEU A 210 -11.44 -2.00 -30.67
N ASN A 211 -11.88 -0.77 -30.88
CA ASN A 211 -12.82 -0.42 -31.94
C ASN A 211 -12.20 -0.57 -33.34
N GLU A 212 -10.93 -0.19 -33.52
CA GLU A 212 -10.17 -0.42 -34.74
C GLU A 212 -9.99 -1.92 -35.03
N CYS A 213 -9.71 -2.74 -34.01
CA CYS A 213 -9.66 -4.19 -34.15
C CYS A 213 -11.02 -4.76 -34.57
N ARG A 214 -12.10 -4.38 -33.90
CA ARG A 214 -13.47 -4.83 -34.23
C ARG A 214 -13.90 -4.46 -35.64
N THR A 215 -13.55 -3.26 -36.10
CA THR A 215 -13.87 -2.83 -37.47
C THR A 215 -13.04 -3.60 -38.50
N ARG A 216 -11.75 -3.87 -38.24
CA ARG A 216 -10.93 -4.76 -39.09
C ARG A 216 -11.50 -6.17 -39.17
N GLU A 217 -11.86 -6.77 -38.05
CA GLU A 217 -12.43 -8.12 -37.99
C GLU A 217 -13.72 -8.23 -38.79
N LYS A 218 -14.66 -7.29 -38.62
CA LYS A 218 -15.90 -7.24 -39.41
C LYS A 218 -15.64 -7.11 -40.91
N ASN A 219 -14.63 -6.33 -41.29
CA ASN A 219 -14.25 -6.16 -42.69
C ASN A 219 -13.63 -7.44 -43.26
N GLU A 220 -12.77 -8.10 -42.50
CA GLU A 220 -12.17 -9.38 -42.87
C GLU A 220 -13.22 -10.47 -43.01
N GLU A 221 -14.16 -10.58 -42.06
CA GLU A 221 -15.29 -11.51 -42.13
C GLU A 221 -16.13 -11.27 -43.39
N ARG A 222 -16.43 -10.00 -43.71
CA ARG A 222 -17.17 -9.65 -44.92
C ARG A 222 -16.42 -10.09 -46.19
N VAL A 223 -15.12 -9.82 -46.29
CA VAL A 223 -14.30 -10.21 -47.46
C VAL A 223 -14.19 -11.73 -47.53
N HIS A 224 -13.97 -12.40 -46.41
CA HIS A 224 -13.91 -13.85 -46.31
C HIS A 224 -15.22 -14.48 -46.82
N ASN A 225 -16.36 -14.01 -46.34
CA ASN A 225 -17.68 -14.48 -46.77
C ASN A 225 -17.88 -14.31 -48.27
N GLN A 226 -17.54 -13.14 -48.84
CA GLN A 226 -17.64 -12.92 -50.29
C GLN A 226 -16.72 -13.85 -51.08
N ARG A 227 -15.48 -14.04 -50.62
CA ARG A 227 -14.51 -14.97 -51.25
C ARG A 227 -15.03 -16.40 -51.20
N THR A 228 -15.53 -16.85 -50.05
CA THR A 228 -16.08 -18.19 -49.86
C THR A 228 -17.31 -18.41 -50.73
N MET A 229 -18.22 -17.43 -50.83
CA MET A 229 -19.38 -17.51 -51.72
C MET A 229 -18.98 -17.60 -53.19
N PHE A 230 -17.99 -16.80 -53.63
CA PHE A 230 -17.46 -16.84 -54.98
C PHE A 230 -16.86 -18.21 -55.31
N LEU A 231 -15.94 -18.70 -54.47
CA LEU A 231 -15.30 -20.00 -54.67
C LEU A 231 -16.32 -21.15 -54.64
N THR A 232 -17.31 -21.09 -53.74
CA THR A 232 -18.37 -22.10 -53.68
C THR A 232 -19.19 -22.13 -54.97
N ARG A 233 -19.50 -20.96 -55.56
CA ARG A 233 -20.22 -20.88 -56.83
C ARG A 233 -19.39 -21.45 -57.98
N ASP A 234 -18.11 -21.12 -58.04
CA ASP A 234 -17.21 -21.60 -59.09
C ASP A 234 -17.01 -23.11 -59.00
N ILE A 235 -16.78 -23.65 -57.81
CA ILE A 235 -16.67 -25.09 -57.57
C ILE A 235 -17.93 -25.80 -58.08
N LYS A 236 -19.12 -25.32 -57.70
CA LYS A 236 -20.38 -25.88 -58.19
C LYS A 236 -20.50 -25.84 -59.71
N SER A 237 -20.11 -24.73 -60.34
CA SER A 237 -20.13 -24.62 -61.81
C SER A 237 -19.17 -25.62 -62.47
N PHE A 238 -17.99 -25.85 -61.88
CA PHE A 238 -17.03 -26.82 -62.40
C PHE A 238 -17.49 -28.26 -62.15
N GLU A 239 -18.14 -28.55 -61.03
CA GLU A 239 -18.75 -29.85 -60.75
C GLU A 239 -19.87 -30.17 -61.75
N GLU A 240 -20.73 -29.19 -62.07
CA GLU A 240 -21.77 -29.32 -63.09
C GLU A 240 -21.17 -29.61 -64.48
N LYS A 241 -20.18 -28.83 -64.91
CA LYS A 241 -19.49 -29.08 -66.19
C LYS A 241 -18.81 -30.44 -66.22
N THR A 242 -18.15 -30.84 -65.13
CA THR A 242 -17.52 -32.16 -65.02
C THR A 242 -18.55 -33.26 -65.21
N ARG A 243 -19.70 -33.15 -64.53
CA ARG A 243 -20.82 -34.10 -64.67
C ARG A 243 -21.36 -34.15 -66.10
N GLU A 244 -21.56 -33.00 -66.74
CA GLU A 244 -22.00 -32.93 -68.15
C GLU A 244 -21.02 -33.65 -69.09
N TRP A 245 -19.72 -33.45 -68.89
CA TRP A 245 -18.67 -34.12 -69.67
C TRP A 245 -18.60 -35.63 -69.41
N GLU A 246 -18.76 -36.05 -68.15
CA GLU A 246 -18.83 -37.47 -67.79
C GLU A 246 -20.03 -38.16 -68.45
N GLU A 247 -21.22 -37.56 -68.37
CA GLU A 247 -22.41 -38.08 -69.04
C GLU A 247 -22.22 -38.15 -70.56
N ARG A 248 -21.64 -37.10 -71.16
CA ARG A 248 -21.34 -37.09 -72.58
C ARG A 248 -20.37 -38.20 -72.97
N TYR A 249 -19.29 -38.37 -72.20
CA TYR A 249 -18.30 -39.42 -72.43
C TYR A 249 -18.93 -40.81 -72.36
N VAL A 250 -19.78 -41.07 -71.35
CA VAL A 250 -20.51 -42.35 -71.23
C VAL A 250 -21.40 -42.57 -72.44
N ARG A 251 -22.19 -41.57 -72.86
CA ARG A 251 -23.06 -41.66 -74.04
C ARG A 251 -22.28 -41.96 -75.32
N GLU A 252 -21.19 -41.24 -75.55
CA GLU A 252 -20.33 -41.43 -76.73
C GLU A 252 -19.65 -42.80 -76.71
N LYS A 253 -19.16 -43.23 -75.55
CA LYS A 253 -18.58 -44.57 -75.35
C LYS A 253 -19.58 -45.67 -75.68
N GLU A 254 -20.80 -45.60 -75.14
CA GLU A 254 -21.85 -46.58 -75.43
C GLU A 254 -22.23 -46.61 -76.92
N MET A 255 -22.28 -45.44 -77.57
CA MET A 255 -22.54 -45.33 -79.01
C MET A 255 -21.45 -46.03 -79.82
N HIS A 256 -20.17 -45.77 -79.52
CA HIS A 256 -19.05 -46.41 -80.19
C HIS A 256 -19.00 -47.92 -79.91
N GLU A 257 -19.27 -48.36 -78.68
CA GLU A 257 -19.36 -49.79 -78.34
C GLU A 257 -20.50 -50.49 -79.10
N LYS A 258 -21.66 -49.84 -79.27
CA LYS A 258 -22.75 -50.35 -80.11
C LYS A 258 -22.30 -50.46 -81.58
N LYS A 259 -21.63 -49.44 -82.13
CA LYS A 259 -21.13 -49.48 -83.51
C LYS A 259 -20.08 -50.57 -83.71
N ILE A 260 -19.14 -50.73 -82.77
CA ILE A 260 -18.14 -51.81 -82.79
C ILE A 260 -18.84 -53.18 -82.77
N ARG A 261 -19.85 -53.37 -81.92
CA ARG A 261 -20.64 -54.61 -81.89
C ARG A 261 -21.35 -54.89 -83.22
N GLN A 262 -21.99 -53.89 -83.81
CA GLN A 262 -22.64 -54.03 -85.13
C GLN A 262 -21.63 -54.43 -86.21
N LEU A 263 -20.48 -53.74 -86.28
CA LEU A 263 -19.42 -54.06 -87.24
C LEU A 263 -18.87 -55.47 -87.03
N ARG A 264 -18.73 -55.94 -85.78
CA ARG A 264 -18.32 -57.32 -85.49
C ARG A 264 -19.32 -58.34 -86.02
N ILE A 265 -20.63 -58.08 -85.85
CA ILE A 265 -21.70 -58.94 -86.38
C ILE A 265 -21.66 -58.95 -87.90
N GLU A 266 -21.51 -57.79 -88.54
CA GLU A 266 -21.43 -57.67 -90.00
C GLU A 266 -20.20 -58.40 -90.57
N ILE A 267 -19.03 -58.24 -89.94
CA ILE A 267 -17.81 -58.97 -90.32
C ILE A 267 -18.02 -60.48 -90.18
N ALA A 268 -18.65 -60.94 -89.09
CA ALA A 268 -18.93 -62.36 -88.90
C ALA A 268 -19.91 -62.91 -89.96
N ALA A 269 -20.95 -62.15 -90.30
CA ALA A 269 -21.89 -62.52 -91.37
C ALA A 269 -21.20 -62.60 -92.73
N ARG A 270 -20.39 -61.59 -93.10
CA ARG A 270 -19.62 -61.60 -94.34
C ARG A 270 -18.61 -62.74 -94.41
N ARG A 271 -17.97 -63.09 -93.29
CA ARG A 271 -17.08 -64.26 -93.21
C ARG A 271 -17.84 -65.56 -93.49
N LYS A 272 -19.02 -65.73 -92.89
CA LYS A 272 -19.88 -66.90 -93.14
C LYS A 272 -20.33 -66.97 -94.61
N GLU A 273 -20.73 -65.84 -95.21
CA GLU A 273 -21.07 -65.77 -96.64
C GLU A 273 -19.88 -66.16 -97.53
N LEU A 274 -18.67 -65.70 -97.20
CA LEU A 274 -17.45 -66.09 -97.92
C LEU A 274 -17.13 -67.57 -97.76
N GLU A 275 -17.26 -68.12 -96.54
CA GLU A 275 -17.08 -69.55 -96.26
C GLU A 275 -18.06 -70.39 -97.10
N GLU A 276 -19.36 -70.06 -97.08
CA GLU A 276 -20.39 -70.73 -97.89
C GLU A 276 -20.08 -70.64 -99.40
N LEU A 277 -19.67 -69.48 -99.90
CA LEU A 277 -19.31 -69.31 -101.31
C LEU A 277 -18.05 -70.09 -101.69
N THR A 278 -17.05 -70.18 -100.79
CA THR A 278 -15.86 -71.01 -101.02
C THR A 278 -16.20 -72.49 -101.02
N GLU A 279 -17.08 -72.97 -100.14
CA GLU A 279 -17.58 -74.34 -100.14
C GLU A 279 -18.34 -74.65 -101.45
N GLU A 280 -19.21 -73.75 -101.91
CA GLU A 280 -19.89 -73.88 -103.19
C GLU A 280 -18.90 -73.92 -104.37
N TYR A 281 -17.88 -73.06 -104.35
CA TYR A 281 -16.85 -73.03 -105.38
C TYR A 281 -16.08 -74.35 -105.41
N HIS A 282 -15.65 -74.87 -104.25
CA HIS A 282 -14.99 -76.16 -104.14
C HIS A 282 -15.88 -77.29 -104.67
N HIS A 283 -17.16 -77.33 -104.28
CA HIS A 283 -18.11 -78.33 -104.78
C HIS A 283 -18.30 -78.28 -106.30
N LYS A 284 -18.45 -77.07 -106.87
CA LYS A 284 -18.56 -76.88 -108.32
C LYS A 284 -17.26 -77.27 -109.04
N GLN A 285 -16.11 -76.97 -108.46
CA GLN A 285 -14.80 -77.35 -109.02
C GLN A 285 -14.62 -78.88 -109.01
N GLU A 286 -14.95 -79.55 -107.91
CA GLU A 286 -14.96 -81.01 -107.82
C GLU A 286 -15.90 -81.65 -108.86
N PHE A 287 -17.08 -81.06 -109.07
CA PHE A 287 -18.03 -81.50 -110.11
C PHE A 287 -17.47 -81.31 -111.53
N ILE A 288 -16.79 -80.19 -111.81
CA ILE A 288 -16.14 -79.97 -113.11
C ILE A 288 -15.02 -80.98 -113.32
N ASP A 289 -14.17 -81.17 -112.33
CA ASP A 289 -13.03 -82.09 -112.40
C ASP A 289 -13.50 -83.54 -112.61
N THR A 290 -14.52 -83.98 -111.87
CA THR A 290 -15.16 -85.29 -112.09
C THR A 290 -15.73 -85.42 -113.50
N CYS A 291 -16.50 -84.43 -113.99
CA CYS A 291 -17.02 -84.45 -115.37
C CYS A 291 -15.90 -84.46 -116.44
N LEU A 292 -14.79 -83.75 -116.22
CA LEU A 292 -13.63 -83.78 -117.11
C LEU A 292 -12.98 -85.17 -117.11
N THR A 293 -12.78 -85.78 -115.94
CA THR A 293 -12.24 -87.14 -115.85
C THR A 293 -13.15 -88.18 -116.51
N GLU A 294 -14.47 -88.06 -116.36
CA GLU A 294 -15.45 -88.92 -117.03
C GLU A 294 -15.42 -88.73 -118.56
N LYS A 295 -15.36 -87.49 -119.06
CA LYS A 295 -15.20 -87.20 -120.49
C LYS A 295 -13.89 -87.76 -121.03
N GLU A 296 -12.80 -87.66 -120.29
CA GLU A 296 -11.52 -88.26 -120.67
C GLU A 296 -11.57 -89.78 -120.69
N ALA A 297 -12.20 -90.41 -119.70
CA ALA A 297 -12.43 -91.84 -119.67
C ALA A 297 -13.27 -92.28 -120.88
N LEU A 298 -14.33 -91.55 -121.20
CA LEU A 298 -15.18 -91.81 -122.36
C LEU A 298 -14.40 -91.64 -123.67
N ARG A 299 -13.58 -90.58 -123.83
CA ARG A 299 -12.70 -90.42 -125.00
C ARG A 299 -11.75 -91.60 -125.14
N LYS A 300 -11.06 -91.99 -124.07
CA LYS A 300 -10.15 -93.16 -124.07
C LYS A 300 -10.88 -94.45 -124.46
N GLU A 301 -12.10 -94.66 -123.96
CA GLU A 301 -12.93 -95.82 -124.30
C GLU A 301 -13.36 -95.79 -125.78
N THR A 302 -13.77 -94.63 -126.30
CA THR A 302 -14.12 -94.49 -127.72
C THR A 302 -12.91 -94.69 -128.63
N GLU A 303 -11.75 -94.12 -128.31
CA GLU A 303 -10.50 -94.36 -129.04
C GLU A 303 -10.09 -95.83 -128.99
N GLN A 304 -10.29 -96.50 -127.84
CA GLN A 304 -10.04 -97.93 -127.72
C GLN A 304 -10.98 -98.74 -128.61
N LYS A 305 -12.29 -98.46 -128.58
CA LYS A 305 -13.28 -99.08 -129.48
C LYS A 305 -12.98 -98.81 -130.95
N GLU A 306 -12.52 -97.62 -131.30
CA GLU A 306 -12.12 -97.27 -132.67
C GLU A 306 -10.83 -97.98 -133.10
N ARG A 307 -9.84 -98.10 -132.21
CA ARG A 307 -8.64 -98.92 -132.43
C ARG A 307 -8.99 -100.39 -132.63
N GLU A 308 -9.88 -100.94 -131.81
CA GLU A 308 -10.41 -102.30 -131.93
C GLU A 308 -11.19 -102.49 -133.24
N ARG A 309 -12.08 -101.56 -133.60
CA ARG A 309 -12.83 -101.56 -134.88
C ARG A 309 -11.89 -101.47 -136.09
N SER A 310 -10.92 -100.57 -136.06
CA SER A 310 -9.93 -100.41 -137.13
C SER A 310 -9.06 -101.66 -137.28
N GLY A 311 -8.67 -102.26 -136.16
CA GLY A 311 -8.04 -103.59 -136.13
C GLY A 311 -8.92 -104.67 -136.77
N ALA A 312 -10.20 -104.74 -136.39
CA ALA A 312 -11.17 -105.67 -136.94
C ALA A 312 -11.39 -105.45 -138.45
N ILE A 313 -11.48 -104.20 -138.92
CA ILE A 313 -11.60 -103.86 -140.35
C ILE A 313 -10.34 -104.28 -141.12
N ARG A 314 -9.14 -104.04 -140.58
CA ARG A 314 -7.88 -104.50 -141.20
C ARG A 314 -7.84 -106.02 -141.30
N ILE A 315 -8.26 -106.74 -140.25
CA ILE A 315 -8.37 -108.21 -140.28
C ILE A 315 -9.40 -108.65 -141.32
N GLN A 316 -10.59 -108.03 -141.36
CA GLN A 316 -11.61 -108.32 -142.36
C GLN A 316 -11.13 -108.04 -143.79
N ALA A 317 -10.45 -106.93 -144.03
CA ALA A 317 -9.91 -106.55 -145.34
C ALA A 317 -8.78 -107.49 -145.77
N TRP A 318 -7.91 -107.87 -144.84
CA TRP A 318 -6.90 -108.92 -145.07
C TRP A 318 -7.57 -110.24 -145.45
N TRP A 319 -8.58 -110.69 -144.69
CA TRP A 319 -9.33 -111.92 -145.00
C TRP A 319 -10.05 -111.85 -146.36
N ARG A 320 -10.72 -110.73 -146.68
CA ARG A 320 -11.36 -110.53 -147.99
C ARG A 320 -10.33 -110.54 -149.13
N GLY A 321 -9.19 -109.89 -148.95
CA GLY A 321 -8.09 -109.91 -149.91
C GLY A 321 -7.47 -111.31 -150.08
N VAL A 322 -7.37 -112.08 -149.00
CA VAL A 322 -6.98 -113.50 -149.05
C VAL A 322 -8.02 -114.33 -149.80
N MET A 323 -9.33 -114.13 -149.56
CA MET A 323 -10.41 -114.81 -150.30
C MET A 323 -10.33 -114.56 -151.81
N VAL A 324 -10.12 -113.31 -152.23
CA VAL A 324 -10.00 -112.94 -153.65
C VAL A 324 -8.73 -113.54 -154.28
N ARG A 325 -7.57 -113.41 -153.62
CA ARG A 325 -6.29 -113.89 -154.16
C ARG A 325 -6.19 -115.41 -154.21
N ARG A 326 -6.76 -116.11 -153.24
CA ARG A 326 -6.86 -117.59 -153.24
C ARG A 326 -8.05 -118.11 -154.04
N LYS A 327 -8.81 -117.24 -154.72
CA LYS A 327 -9.99 -117.56 -155.56
C LYS A 327 -11.01 -118.45 -154.83
N LEU A 328 -11.28 -118.12 -153.58
CA LEU A 328 -12.28 -118.78 -152.73
C LEU A 328 -13.58 -117.98 -152.76
N GLY A 329 -14.71 -118.64 -153.03
CA GLY A 329 -16.04 -118.01 -152.99
C GLY A 329 -16.52 -117.41 -154.31
N PRO A 330 -17.39 -116.36 -154.29
CA PRO A 330 -18.21 -115.92 -155.43
C PRO A 330 -17.47 -115.42 -156.68
N TYR A 331 -16.15 -115.32 -156.66
CA TYR A 331 -15.32 -114.75 -157.74
C TYR A 331 -14.70 -115.81 -158.66
N ARG A 332 -15.38 -116.95 -158.85
CA ARG A 332 -15.02 -117.98 -159.84
C ARG A 332 -15.78 -117.73 -161.15
N PRO A 333 -15.15 -117.36 -162.28
CA PRO A 333 -15.86 -117.14 -163.54
C PRO A 333 -16.23 -118.47 -164.23
N GLU A 334 -17.50 -118.62 -164.63
CA GLU A 334 -18.09 -119.77 -165.34
C GLU A 334 -18.16 -119.55 -166.87
N GLU A 335 -17.93 -120.63 -167.64
CA GLU A 335 -18.00 -120.65 -169.12
C GLU A 335 -19.38 -121.09 -169.67
N LYS A 336 -19.75 -120.51 -170.83
CA LYS A 336 -21.04 -120.52 -171.55
C LYS A 336 -21.57 -121.90 -172.01
N LYS A 337 -22.91 -122.10 -172.04
CA LYS A 337 -23.63 -122.98 -173.03
C LYS A 337 -25.06 -122.49 -173.42
N LYS A 338 -25.43 -122.74 -174.68
CA LYS A 338 -26.68 -122.40 -175.43
C LYS A 338 -27.87 -123.33 -175.10
N ARG A 339 -29.13 -122.87 -175.31
CA ARG A 339 -30.09 -123.33 -176.36
C ARG A 339 -31.49 -122.70 -176.23
N ARG A 340 -32.19 -122.44 -177.35
CA ARG A 340 -33.53 -121.81 -177.42
C ARG A 340 -34.63 -122.88 -177.49
N ALA A 341 -35.65 -122.76 -176.63
CA ALA A 341 -37.09 -122.69 -176.93
C ALA A 341 -37.92 -122.80 -175.62
N LYS A 342 -39.15 -122.29 -175.53
CA LYS A 342 -39.62 -120.90 -175.50
C LYS A 342 -41.09 -120.97 -175.05
N THR A 343 -41.34 -120.70 -173.78
CA THR A 343 -42.68 -120.55 -173.16
C THR A 343 -42.38 -119.93 -171.79
N LYS A 344 -42.60 -118.61 -171.61
CA LYS A 344 -43.85 -117.87 -171.32
C LYS A 344 -44.22 -117.96 -169.83
N LYS A 345 -44.07 -116.87 -169.09
CA LYS A 345 -44.95 -115.69 -169.17
C LYS A 345 -44.11 -114.42 -169.01
#